data_AF-X1I264-F1
#
_entry.id   AF-X1I264-F1
#
_cell.length_a   1.000
_cell.length_b   1.000
_cell.length_c   1.000
_cell.angle_alpha   90.00
_cell.angle_beta   90.00
_cell.angle_gamma   90.00
#
_symmetry.space_group_name_H-M   'P 1'
#
loop_
_entity.id
_entity.type
_entity.pdbx_description
1 polymer ?
#
loop_
_entity_poly.entity_id
_entity_poly.type
_entity_poly.pdbx_seq_one_letter_code
_entity_poly.pdbx_strand_id
1 'polypeptide(L)' 'MRKIAKKFGLKVHDKPGSHEICFLGDTDYRKFLKSRFDADIFKPGIIVDNKCNILGKHEGVIFYTIG' A
#
# COMPACT_ATOMS: atom_id res chain seq x y z
N MET A 1 26.59 0.30 -6.15
CA MET A 1 25.78 0.59 -7.36
C MET A 1 25.75 2.07 -7.75
N ARG A 2 25.29 3.01 -6.91
CA ARG A 2 25.25 4.46 -7.24
C ARG A 2 26.62 5.09 -7.57
N LYS A 3 27.69 4.70 -6.85
CA LYS A 3 29.08 5.14 -7.14
C LYS A 3 29.56 4.74 -8.53
N ILE A 4 29.13 3.58 -9.04
CA ILE A 4 29.47 3.11 -10.40
C ILE A 4 28.68 3.91 -11.43
N ALA A 5 27.38 4.11 -11.21
CA ALA A 5 26.53 4.92 -12.10
C ALA A 5 27.01 6.37 -12.24
N LYS A 6 27.50 6.99 -11.15
CA LYS A 6 28.11 8.33 -11.18
C LYS A 6 29.41 8.36 -12.00
N LYS A 7 30.25 7.31 -11.87
CA LYS A 7 31.50 7.17 -12.63
C LYS A 7 31.27 7.02 -14.14
N PHE A 8 30.17 6.41 -14.54
CA PHE A 8 29.79 6.23 -15.95
C PHE A 8 28.81 7.31 -16.48
N GLY A 9 28.58 8.39 -15.73
CA GLY A 9 27.72 9.51 -16.17
C GLY A 9 26.24 9.14 -16.35
N LEU A 10 25.77 8.04 -15.77
CA LEU A 10 24.39 7.59 -15.94
C LEU A 10 23.44 8.49 -15.12
N LYS A 11 22.47 9.14 -15.78
CA LYS A 11 21.49 10.06 -15.15
C LYS A 11 20.71 9.47 -13.97
N VAL A 12 20.65 8.14 -13.85
CA VAL A 12 19.95 7.41 -12.78
C VAL A 12 20.74 7.32 -11.47
N HIS A 13 21.98 7.82 -11.42
CA HIS A 13 22.86 7.71 -10.24
C HIS A 13 22.27 8.32 -8.97
N ASP A 14 21.37 9.29 -9.11
CA ASP A 14 20.74 10.01 -8.00
C ASP A 14 19.21 9.83 -7.95
N LYS A 15 18.66 8.89 -8.74
CA LYS A 15 17.22 8.63 -8.73
C LYS A 15 16.83 8.01 -7.37
N PRO A 16 15.85 8.58 -6.65
CA PRO A 16 15.28 7.95 -5.46
C PRO A 16 14.74 6.56 -5.82
N GLY A 17 14.90 5.60 -4.91
CA GLY A 17 14.23 4.30 -5.08
C GLY A 17 12.72 4.50 -5.13
N SER A 18 12.02 3.77 -5.99
CA SER A 18 10.56 3.75 -5.95
C SER A 18 10.14 2.99 -4.70
N HIS A 19 9.47 3.66 -3.76
CA HIS A 19 8.97 3.07 -2.51
C HIS A 19 7.47 2.75 -2.59
N GLU A 20 6.83 3.01 -3.73
CA GLU A 20 5.41 2.78 -3.96
C GLU A 20 5.19 1.69 -5.02
N ILE A 21 3.94 1.21 -5.11
CA ILE A 21 3.51 0.28 -6.15
C ILE A 21 3.76 0.96 -7.51
N CYS A 22 4.74 0.46 -8.26
CA CYS A 22 5.32 1.09 -9.45
C CYS A 22 4.33 1.53 -10.54
N PHE A 23 3.09 1.03 -10.54
CA PHE A 23 2.08 1.28 -11.57
C PHE A 23 0.92 2.16 -11.11
N LEU A 24 0.85 2.50 -9.82
CA LEU A 24 -0.23 3.35 -9.32
C LEU A 24 0.04 4.84 -9.50
N GLY A 25 1.28 5.24 -9.81
CA GLY A 25 1.64 6.67 -9.86
C GLY A 25 1.24 7.37 -8.56
N ASP A 26 0.68 8.59 -8.65
CA ASP A 26 0.11 9.34 -7.50
C ASP A 26 -1.26 8.82 -7.04
N THR A 27 -1.74 7.71 -7.60
CA THR A 27 -3.08 7.20 -7.31
C THR A 27 -3.08 6.47 -5.97
N ASP A 28 -3.88 6.96 -5.03
CA ASP A 28 -4.17 6.27 -3.79
C ASP A 28 -4.62 4.82 -4.07
N TYR A 29 -3.84 3.86 -3.59
CA TYR A 29 -4.11 2.42 -3.78
C TYR A 29 -5.51 2.03 -3.31
N ARG A 30 -6.08 2.72 -2.32
CA ARG A 30 -7.46 2.47 -1.87
C ARG A 30 -8.48 2.84 -2.94
N LYS A 31 -8.27 3.93 -3.68
CA LYS A 31 -9.12 4.31 -4.82
C LYS A 31 -8.98 3.30 -5.95
N PHE A 32 -7.76 2.84 -6.21
CA PHE A 32 -7.52 1.78 -7.19
C PHE A 32 -8.30 0.50 -6.83
N LEU A 33 -8.19 0.04 -5.57
CA LEU A 33 -8.93 -1.13 -5.10
C LEU A 33 -10.45 -0.94 -5.25
N LYS A 34 -10.99 0.21 -4.84
CA LYS A 34 -12.43 0.52 -4.98
C LYS A 34 -12.91 0.52 -6.43
N SER A 35 -12.05 0.85 -7.39
CA SER A 35 -12.40 0.83 -8.82
C SER A 35 -12.42 -0.59 -9.43
N ARG A 36 -11.78 -1.56 -8.77
CA ARG A 36 -11.52 -2.89 -9.34
C ARG A 36 -12.34 -4.02 -8.73
N PHE A 37 -12.88 -3.81 -7.54
CA PHE A 37 -13.61 -4.83 -6.79
C PHE A 37 -14.99 -4.35 -6.35
N ASP A 38 -15.89 -5.29 -6.11
CA ASP A 38 -17.24 -5.01 -5.65
C ASP A 38 -17.25 -4.35 -4.26
N ALA A 39 -18.23 -3.48 -4.01
CA ALA A 39 -18.36 -2.74 -2.76
C ALA A 39 -18.41 -3.65 -1.51
N ASP A 40 -18.87 -4.89 -1.68
CA ASP A 40 -19.04 -5.87 -0.61
C ASP A 40 -17.74 -6.24 0.11
N ILE A 41 -16.59 -6.16 -0.56
CA ILE A 41 -15.31 -6.48 0.08
C ILE A 41 -14.73 -5.32 0.90
N PHE A 42 -15.32 -4.12 0.78
CA PHE A 42 -14.99 -2.92 1.55
C PHE A 42 -15.94 -2.72 2.75
N LYS A 43 -16.67 -3.77 3.15
CA LYS A 43 -17.60 -3.69 4.27
C LYS A 43 -16.87 -3.40 5.58
N PRO A 44 -17.23 -2.32 6.29
CA PRO A 44 -16.66 -2.04 7.60
C PRO A 44 -17.11 -3.09 8.61
N GLY A 45 -16.24 -3.36 9.59
CA GLY A 45 -16.49 -4.35 10.63
C GLY A 45 -15.78 -3.98 11.93
N ILE A 46 -16.01 -4.77 12.98
CA ILE A 46 -15.36 -4.57 14.28
C ILE A 46 -14.04 -5.34 14.34
N ILE A 47 -13.03 -4.72 14.94
CA ILE A 47 -11.79 -5.37 15.32
C ILE A 47 -11.97 -5.85 16.76
N VAL A 48 -11.72 -7.14 17.00
CA VAL A 48 -11.82 -7.75 18.32
C VAL A 48 -10.50 -8.40 18.74
N ASP A 49 -10.24 -8.45 20.04
CA ASP A 49 -9.13 -9.24 20.59
C ASP A 49 -9.55 -10.71 20.81
N ASN A 50 -8.59 -11.54 21.24
CA ASN A 50 -8.82 -12.96 21.54
C ASN A 50 -9.78 -13.20 22.74
N LYS A 51 -10.15 -12.15 23.47
CA LYS A 51 -11.10 -12.18 24.58
C LYS A 51 -12.46 -11.58 24.16
N CYS A 52 -12.68 -11.34 22.88
CA CYS A 52 -13.86 -10.69 22.30
C CYS A 52 -14.07 -9.24 22.75
N ASN A 53 -13.06 -8.55 23.26
CA ASN A 53 -13.12 -7.12 23.51
C ASN A 53 -13.04 -6.36 22.19
N ILE A 54 -13.91 -5.37 22.00
CA ILE A 54 -13.89 -4.51 20.82
C ILE A 54 -12.73 -3.55 20.93
N LEU A 55 -11.77 -3.63 20.00
CA LEU A 55 -10.61 -2.75 19.89
C LEU A 55 -10.89 -1.53 19.00
N GLY A 56 -11.86 -1.64 18.08
CA GLY A 56 -12.21 -0.57 17.16
C GLY A 56 -13.03 -1.05 15.97
N LYS A 57 -13.02 -0.25 14.90
CA LYS A 57 -13.66 -0.57 13.62
C LYS A 57 -12.64 -0.48 12.48
N HIS A 58 -12.76 -1.38 11.51
CA HIS A 58 -12.00 -1.33 10.26
C HIS A 58 -12.92 -0.90 9.10
N GLU A 59 -12.35 -0.28 8.06
CA GLU A 59 -13.08 0.17 6.85
C GLU A 59 -13.18 -0.92 5.75
N GLY A 60 -12.83 -2.16 6.09
CA GLY A 60 -12.82 -3.31 5.18
C GLY A 60 -11.54 -4.14 5.32
N VAL A 61 -11.67 -5.47 5.38
CA VAL A 61 -10.53 -6.37 5.67
C VAL A 61 -9.44 -6.25 4.59
N ILE A 62 -9.82 -5.95 3.35
CA ILE A 62 -8.90 -5.79 2.21
C ILE A 62 -7.82 -4.72 2.41
N PHE A 63 -8.02 -3.75 3.31
CA PHE A 63 -7.03 -2.71 3.58
C PHE A 63 -5.93 -3.13 4.56
N TYR A 64 -5.97 -4.36 5.06
CA TYR A 64 -5.08 -4.86 6.10
C TYR A 64 -4.41 -6.16 5.67
N THR A 65 -3.18 -6.35 6.12
CA THR A 65 -2.42 -7.60 5.96
C THR A 65 -2.01 -8.09 7.34
N ILE A 66 -1.94 -9.42 7.51
CA ILE A 66 -1.39 -10.01 8.73
C ILE A 66 0.10 -9.66 8.79
N GLY A 67 0.54 -8.94 9.83
CA GLY A 67 1.94 -8.52 9.97
C GLY A 67 2.18 -7.69 11.22
#